data_AF-A0A947UT81-F1
#
_entry.id   AF-A0A947UT81-F1
#
_cell.length_a   1.000
_cell.length_b   1.000
_cell.length_c   1.000
_cell.angle_alpha   90.00
_cell.angle_beta   90.00
_cell.angle_gamma   90.00
#
_symmetry.space_group_name_H-M   'P 1'
#
loop_
_entity.id
_entity.type
_entity.pdbx_description
1 polymer ?
#
loop_
_entity_poly.entity_id
_entity_poly.type
_entity_poly.pdbx_seq_one_letter_code
_entity_poly.pdbx_strand_id
1 'polypeptide(L)'
;MAAGKEIRTKIKSVENTCKITKAMEMVAASKMRKAQERMRAARPYAEKIARVATHLAYAHTEYKHPFVIARDNVKRVGLIVITSDKGLCGGLNTNA
;
A
#
# COMPACT_ATOMS: atom_id res chain seq x y z
N MET A 1 29.60 -32.13 -27.79
CA MET A 1 29.56 -31.95 -26.32
C MET A 1 29.11 -30.53 -25.94
N ALA A 2 27.85 -30.16 -26.19
CA ALA A 2 27.32 -28.81 -25.88
C ALA A 2 26.27 -28.82 -24.75
N ALA A 3 25.37 -29.81 -24.74
CA ALA A 3 24.22 -29.84 -23.84
C ALA A 3 24.57 -29.87 -22.33
N GLY A 4 25.58 -30.65 -21.91
CA GLY A 4 25.90 -30.77 -20.47
C GLY A 4 26.47 -29.49 -19.84
N LYS A 5 27.22 -28.69 -20.60
CA LYS A 5 27.79 -27.41 -20.13
C LYS A 5 26.70 -26.35 -20.01
N GLU A 6 25.80 -26.28 -20.98
CA GLU A 6 24.66 -25.35 -20.98
C GLU A 6 23.69 -25.63 -19.82
N ILE A 7 23.38 -26.91 -19.55
CA ILE A 7 22.55 -27.31 -18.41
C ILE A 7 23.18 -26.85 -17.08
N ARG A 8 24.49 -27.09 -16.88
CA ARG A 8 25.20 -26.64 -15.67
C ARG A 8 25.19 -25.12 -15.52
N THR A 9 25.35 -24.38 -16.61
CA THR A 9 25.25 -22.90 -16.59
C THR A 9 23.85 -22.45 -16.21
N LYS A 10 22.80 -23.11 -16.74
CA LYS A 10 21.41 -22.76 -16.43
C LYS A 10 21.03 -23.06 -14.99
N ILE A 11 21.51 -24.18 -14.43
CA ILE A 11 21.37 -24.51 -13.01
C ILE A 11 21.95 -23.39 -12.15
N LYS A 12 23.21 -23.00 -12.39
CA LYS A 12 23.87 -21.91 -11.65
C LYS A 12 23.11 -20.58 -11.77
N SER A 13 22.57 -20.28 -12.95
CA SER A 13 21.77 -19.06 -13.15
C SER A 13 20.50 -19.07 -12.31
N VAL A 14 19.76 -20.18 -12.29
CA VAL A 14 18.52 -20.31 -11.49
C VAL A 14 18.82 -20.29 -9.99
N GLU A 15 19.90 -20.95 -9.55
CA GLU A 15 20.36 -20.91 -8.15
C GLU A 15 20.67 -19.48 -7.70
N ASN A 16 21.33 -18.68 -8.56
CA ASN A 16 21.61 -17.28 -8.26
C ASN A 16 20.34 -16.44 -8.18
N THR A 17 19.41 -16.61 -9.13
CA THR A 17 18.10 -15.92 -9.09
C THR A 17 17.34 -16.29 -7.82
N CYS A 18 17.35 -17.57 -7.41
CA CYS A 18 16.71 -18.04 -6.18
C CYS A 18 17.30 -17.37 -4.92
N LYS A 19 18.62 -17.21 -4.85
CA LYS A 19 19.27 -16.48 -3.75
C LYS A 19 18.86 -15.01 -3.70
N ILE A 20 18.78 -14.35 -4.87
CA ILE A 20 18.36 -12.95 -4.97
C ILE A 20 16.90 -12.79 -4.52
N THR A 21 15.99 -13.61 -5.04
CA THR A 21 14.57 -13.52 -4.65
C THR A 21 14.36 -13.86 -3.18
N LYS A 22 15.14 -14.80 -2.62
CA LYS A 22 15.09 -15.10 -1.18
C LYS A 22 15.53 -13.92 -0.33
N ALA A 23 16.59 -13.23 -0.73
CA ALA A 23 17.02 -12.00 -0.07
C ALA A 23 15.96 -10.89 -0.17
N MET A 24 15.35 -10.72 -1.35
CA MET A 24 14.26 -9.76 -1.56
C MET A 24 13.05 -10.06 -0.69
N GLU A 25 12.66 -11.33 -0.53
CA GLU A 25 11.58 -11.78 0.34
C GLU A 25 11.85 -11.37 1.79
N MET A 26 13.05 -11.62 2.31
CA MET A 26 13.44 -11.24 3.68
C MET A 26 13.43 -9.72 3.87
N VAL A 27 13.92 -8.96 2.90
CA VAL A 27 13.89 -7.49 2.93
C VAL A 27 12.44 -6.97 2.90
N ALA A 28 11.58 -7.57 2.08
CA ALA A 28 10.17 -7.22 1.99
C ALA A 28 9.45 -7.51 3.31
N ALA A 29 9.70 -8.66 3.92
CA ALA A 29 9.14 -9.02 5.23
C ALA A 29 9.53 -8.01 6.32
N SER A 30 10.82 -7.62 6.37
CA SER A 30 11.30 -6.59 7.31
C SER A 30 10.61 -5.24 7.08
N LYS A 31 10.50 -4.79 5.82
CA LYS A 31 9.80 -3.54 5.47
C LYS A 31 8.31 -3.59 5.79
N MET A 32 7.65 -4.71 5.54
CA MET A 32 6.24 -4.92 5.84
C MET A 32 5.99 -4.77 7.34
N ARG A 33 6.82 -5.41 8.18
CA ARG A 33 6.72 -5.27 9.63
C ARG A 33 6.85 -3.80 10.06
N LYS A 34 7.87 -3.09 9.56
CA LYS A 34 8.06 -1.66 9.85
C LYS A 34 6.88 -0.79 9.42
N ALA A 35 6.27 -1.10 8.27
CA ALA A 35 5.08 -0.39 7.78
C ALA A 35 3.87 -0.64 8.69
N GLN A 36 3.65 -1.90 9.13
CA GLN A 36 2.59 -2.24 10.08
C GLN A 36 2.77 -1.54 11.43
N GLU A 37 3.99 -1.49 11.95
CA GLU A 37 4.30 -0.77 13.20
C GLU A 37 3.99 0.73 13.08
N ARG A 38 4.38 1.38 11.97
CA ARG A 38 4.04 2.79 11.70
C ARG A 38 2.54 3.01 11.62
N MET A 39 1.81 2.15 10.92
CA MET A 39 0.36 2.22 10.80
C MET A 39 -0.33 2.10 12.16
N ARG A 40 0.12 1.16 13.01
CA ARG A 40 -0.38 1.01 14.38
C ARG A 40 -0.08 2.23 15.25
N ALA A 41 1.10 2.81 15.14
CA ALA A 41 1.48 4.01 15.89
C ALA A 41 0.66 5.25 15.48
N ALA A 42 0.28 5.37 14.21
CA ALA A 42 -0.55 6.47 13.71
C ALA A 42 -2.04 6.34 14.08
N ARG A 43 -2.49 5.13 14.42
CA ARG A 43 -3.91 4.80 14.63
C ARG A 43 -4.58 5.58 15.76
N PRO A 44 -3.99 5.74 16.96
CA PRO A 44 -4.63 6.48 18.05
C PRO A 44 -4.94 7.93 17.70
N TYR A 45 -4.06 8.60 16.96
CA TYR A 45 -4.29 9.97 16.49
C TYR A 45 -5.45 10.02 15.50
N ALA A 46 -5.45 9.14 14.49
CA ALA A 46 -6.49 9.07 13.47
C ALA A 46 -7.88 8.81 14.09
N GLU A 47 -7.96 7.90 15.06
CA GLU A 47 -9.21 7.58 15.75
C GLU A 47 -9.69 8.76 16.61
N LYS A 48 -8.78 9.44 17.32
CA LYS A 48 -9.15 10.58 18.16
C LYS A 48 -9.61 11.78 17.35
N ILE A 49 -8.90 12.13 16.28
CA ILE A 49 -9.28 13.26 15.43
C ILE A 49 -10.59 12.98 14.69
N ALA A 50 -10.81 11.75 14.22
CA ALA A 50 -12.09 11.34 13.64
C ALA A 50 -13.23 11.51 14.65
N ARG A 51 -13.04 11.08 15.91
CA ARG A 51 -14.07 11.26 16.95
C ARG A 51 -14.41 12.72 17.21
N VAL A 52 -13.41 13.60 17.27
CA VAL A 52 -13.61 15.05 17.47
C VAL A 52 -14.30 15.67 16.25
N ALA A 53 -13.85 15.34 15.04
CA ALA A 53 -14.45 15.83 13.81
C ALA A 53 -15.92 15.40 13.68
N THR A 54 -16.24 14.15 14.00
CA THR A 54 -17.61 13.65 14.02
C THR A 54 -18.46 14.36 15.06
N HIS A 55 -17.95 14.57 16.27
CA HIS A 55 -18.67 15.31 17.31
C HIS A 55 -18.97 16.75 16.88
N LEU A 56 -18.00 17.42 16.24
CA LEU A 56 -18.19 18.76 15.69
C LEU A 56 -19.20 18.78 14.53
N ALA A 57 -19.19 17.76 13.67
CA ALA A 57 -20.11 17.67 12.54
C ALA A 57 -21.58 17.50 12.97
N TYR A 58 -21.84 16.90 14.13
CA TYR A 58 -23.19 16.77 14.72
C TYR A 58 -23.58 17.95 15.61
N ALA A 59 -22.64 18.83 15.96
CA ALA A 59 -22.98 20.05 16.68
C ALA A 59 -23.86 20.92 15.77
N HIS A 60 -25.01 21.36 16.27
CA HIS A 60 -25.93 22.24 15.54
C HIS A 60 -25.35 23.66 15.45
N THR A 61 -24.38 23.84 14.55
CA THR A 61 -23.81 25.15 14.23
C THR A 61 -24.65 25.84 13.17
N GLU A 62 -24.86 27.16 13.30
CA GLU A 62 -25.55 27.97 12.28
C GLU A 62 -24.82 27.91 10.92
N TYR A 63 -23.50 27.75 10.96
CA TYR A 63 -22.65 27.56 9.79
C TYR A 63 -22.38 26.07 9.51
N LYS A 64 -22.52 25.63 8.24
CA LYS A 64 -22.17 24.28 7.79
C LYS A 64 -20.97 24.31 6.84
N HIS A 65 -19.92 23.54 7.17
CA HIS A 65 -18.73 23.45 6.33
C HIS A 65 -19.02 22.70 5.00
N PRO A 66 -18.43 23.10 3.85
CA PRO A 66 -18.65 22.44 2.55
C PRO A 66 -18.35 20.93 2.49
N PHE A 67 -17.56 20.40 3.43
CA PHE A 67 -17.23 18.98 3.53
C PHE A 67 -18.18 18.16 4.40
N VAL A 68 -19.13 18.79 5.11
CA VAL A 68 -20.15 18.09 5.91
C VAL A 68 -21.55 18.15 5.28
N ILE A 69 -21.71 18.90 4.19
CA ILE A 69 -22.96 19.00 3.44
C ILE A 69 -22.95 18.03 2.25
N ALA A 70 -24.05 17.29 2.09
CA ALA A 70 -24.29 16.57 0.85
C ALA A 70 -24.54 17.58 -0.28
N ARG A 71 -24.05 17.27 -1.48
CA ARG A 71 -24.27 18.11 -2.67
C ARG A 71 -25.38 17.47 -3.50
N ASP A 72 -26.42 18.23 -3.79
CA ASP A 72 -27.59 17.74 -4.56
C ASP A 72 -27.23 17.34 -6.00
N ASN A 73 -26.19 17.96 -6.58
CA ASN A 73 -25.71 17.66 -7.92
C ASN A 73 -24.17 17.53 -7.94
N VAL A 74 -23.68 16.32 -8.19
CA VAL A 74 -22.26 16.01 -8.30
C VAL A 74 -21.83 16.02 -9.77
N LYS A 75 -21.16 17.11 -10.19
CA LYS A 75 -20.68 17.26 -11.58
C LYS A 75 -19.35 16.55 -11.86
N ARG A 76 -18.51 16.37 -10.83
CA ARG A 76 -17.16 15.80 -10.92
C ARG A 76 -16.83 15.07 -9.64
N VAL A 77 -16.12 13.95 -9.76
CA VAL A 77 -15.58 13.17 -8.64
C VAL A 77 -14.05 13.11 -8.75
N GLY A 78 -13.39 13.14 -7.59
CA GLY A 78 -11.94 12.90 -7.50
C GLY A 78 -11.70 11.44 -7.15
N LEU A 79 -10.79 10.79 -7.87
CA LEU A 79 -10.30 9.45 -7.54
C LEU A 79 -8.85 9.57 -7.10
N ILE A 80 -8.53 9.00 -5.95
CA ILE A 80 -7.16 8.91 -5.44
C ILE A 80 -6.76 7.44 -5.52
N VAL A 81 -5.86 7.13 -6.46
CA VAL A 81 -5.33 5.79 -6.65
C VAL A 81 -3.97 5.71 -5.97
N ILE A 82 -3.75 4.67 -5.17
CA ILE A 82 -2.49 4.46 -4.44
C ILE A 82 -1.87 3.15 -4.95
N THR A 83 -0.72 3.26 -5.62
CA THR A 83 0.05 2.12 -6.15
C THR A 83 1.42 2.02 -5.49
N SER A 84 2.13 0.91 -5.71
CA SER A 84 3.53 0.79 -5.28
C SER A 84 4.49 1.42 -6.31
N ASP A 85 5.53 2.10 -5.82
CA ASP A 85 6.61 2.63 -6.68
C ASP A 85 7.50 1.52 -7.27
N LYS A 86 7.49 0.33 -6.64
CA LYS A 86 8.31 -0.83 -7.06
C LYS A 86 7.43 -1.94 -7.63
N GLY A 87 7.98 -2.66 -8.60
CA GLY A 87 7.39 -3.87 -9.18
C GLY A 87 7.69 -5.14 -8.38
N LEU A 88 7.48 -6.31 -9.00
CA LEU A 88 7.59 -7.63 -8.38
C LEU A 88 6.69 -7.79 -7.14
N CYS A 89 5.51 -7.17 -7.20
CA CYS A 89 4.49 -7.16 -6.15
C CYS A 89 3.31 -8.11 -6.44
N GLY A 90 3.51 -9.11 -7.32
CA GLY A 90 2.45 -9.99 -7.79
C GLY A 90 1.37 -9.20 -8.53
N GLY A 91 0.10 -9.46 -8.21
CA GLY A 91 -1.06 -8.79 -8.81
C GLY A 91 -1.49 -7.49 -8.11
N LEU A 92 -0.72 -6.96 -7.14
CA LEU A 92 -1.18 -5.83 -6.31
C LEU A 92 -1.59 -4.61 -7.13
N ASN A 93 -0.71 -4.11 -8.01
CA ASN A 93 -1.00 -2.92 -8.81
C ASN A 93 -2.00 -3.19 -9.95
N THR A 94 -2.08 -4.44 -10.44
CA THR A 94 -3.03 -4.82 -11.49
C THR A 94 -4.46 -4.89 -10.97
N ASN A 95 -4.62 -5.20 -9.68
CA ASN A 95 -5.92 -5.30 -9.01
C ASN A 95 -6.32 -3.99 -8.28
N ALA A 96 -5.48 -2.95 -8.36
CA ALA A 96 -5.70 -1.66 -7.71
C ALA A 96 -6.76 -0.82 -8.42
#